data_AF-A0A7X7FU78-F1
#
_entry.id   AF-A0A7X7FU78-F1
#
_cell.length_a   1.000
_cell.length_b   1.000
_cell.length_c   1.000
_cell.angle_alpha   90.00
_cell.angle_beta   90.00
_cell.angle_gamma   90.00
#
_symmetry.space_group_name_H-M   'P 1'
#
loop_
_entity.id
_entity.type
_entity.pdbx_description
1 polymer ?
#
loop_
_entity_poly.entity_id
_entity_poly.type
_entity_poly.pdbx_seq_one_letter_code
_entity_poly.pdbx_strand_id
1 'polypeptide(L)'
;MGVSTVGLCSKSWDEFAETPIDIVLTLCDRAAGQSCPAFPGLAARAHWPLPDPAFAQGTEEQRLAFATQVAGRLRGWIEKLTRLPIDKLSPQQLRAELERVPKT
;
A
#
# COMPACT_ATOMS: atom_id res chain seq x y z
N MET A 1 -7.23 -6.72 15.13
CA MET A 1 -7.53 -5.59 14.22
C MET A 1 -9.03 -5.47 13.85
N GLY A 2 -9.85 -6.52 13.99
CA GLY A 2 -11.31 -6.41 13.77
C GLY A 2 -11.75 -6.25 12.31
N VAL A 3 -10.85 -6.45 11.34
CA VAL A 3 -11.15 -6.38 9.90
C VAL A 3 -11.20 -7.81 9.37
N SER A 4 -12.32 -8.19 8.76
CA SER A 4 -12.50 -9.52 8.16
C SER A 4 -11.67 -9.64 6.88
N THR A 5 -11.04 -10.80 6.70
CA THR A 5 -10.34 -11.19 5.45
C THR A 5 -11.10 -12.28 4.70
N VAL A 6 -12.29 -12.68 5.17
CA VAL A 6 -13.11 -13.71 4.55
C VAL A 6 -13.49 -13.27 3.13
N GLY A 7 -13.25 -14.16 2.15
CA GLY A 7 -13.54 -13.91 0.73
C GLY A 7 -12.47 -13.13 -0.03
N LEU A 8 -11.37 -12.72 0.63
CA LEU A 8 -10.22 -12.13 -0.07
C LEU A 8 -9.34 -13.22 -0.70
N CYS A 9 -8.79 -12.94 -1.87
CA CYS A 9 -7.88 -13.81 -2.60
C CYS A 9 -6.78 -12.99 -3.31
N SER A 10 -5.70 -13.67 -3.70
CA SER A 10 -4.67 -13.08 -4.57
C SER A 10 -5.22 -12.90 -5.98
N LYS A 11 -4.89 -11.76 -6.61
CA LYS A 11 -5.35 -11.38 -7.95
C LYS A 11 -4.19 -10.86 -8.80
N SER A 12 -4.24 -11.11 -10.11
CA SER A 12 -3.32 -10.47 -11.04
C SER A 12 -3.78 -9.04 -11.33
N TRP A 13 -2.80 -8.18 -11.58
CA TRP A 13 -2.90 -6.84 -12.14
C TRP A 13 -3.72 -6.85 -13.44
N ASP A 14 -3.56 -7.91 -14.24
CA ASP A 14 -4.21 -8.06 -15.55
C ASP A 14 -5.74 -8.07 -15.43
N GLU A 15 -6.28 -8.51 -14.29
CA GLU A 15 -7.72 -8.48 -14.00
C GLU A 15 -8.29 -7.05 -13.97
N PHE A 16 -7.43 -6.05 -13.83
CA PHE A 16 -7.80 -4.64 -13.71
C PHE A 16 -7.33 -3.80 -14.91
N ALA A 17 -6.83 -4.41 -15.97
CA ALA A 17 -6.27 -3.68 -17.13
C ALA A 17 -7.26 -2.70 -17.78
N GLU A 18 -8.55 -3.02 -17.78
CA GLU A 18 -9.63 -2.17 -18.31
C GLU A 18 -10.40 -1.41 -17.21
N THR A 19 -10.01 -1.57 -15.95
CA THR A 19 -10.65 -0.86 -14.84
C THR A 19 -10.07 0.54 -14.70
N PRO A 20 -10.90 1.60 -14.68
CA PRO A 20 -10.42 2.94 -14.40
C PRO A 20 -9.95 3.02 -12.95
N ILE A 21 -8.63 3.05 -12.75
CA ILE A 21 -8.00 3.19 -11.44
C ILE A 21 -7.40 4.60 -11.33
N ASP A 22 -7.87 5.35 -10.33
CA ASP A 22 -7.41 6.72 -10.09
C ASP A 22 -6.09 6.78 -9.32
N ILE A 23 -5.89 5.85 -8.38
CA ILE A 23 -4.75 5.84 -7.45
C ILE A 23 -4.15 4.44 -7.36
N VAL A 24 -2.83 4.36 -7.52
CA VAL A 24 -2.05 3.12 -7.34
C VAL A 24 -1.00 3.34 -6.26
N LEU A 25 -1.09 2.54 -5.20
CA LEU A 25 -0.15 2.54 -4.08
C LEU A 25 0.67 1.25 -4.11
N THR A 26 1.98 1.39 -4.27
CA THR A 26 2.90 0.25 -4.29
C THR A 26 3.57 0.09 -2.93
N LEU A 27 3.54 -1.12 -2.38
CA LEU A 27 4.02 -1.41 -1.01
C LEU A 27 5.39 -2.09 -0.96
N CYS A 28 5.86 -2.64 -2.09
CA CYS A 28 7.08 -3.44 -2.13
C CYS A 28 8.28 -2.67 -1.57
N ASP A 29 9.15 -3.34 -0.84
CA ASP A 29 10.38 -2.70 -0.38
C ASP A 29 11.48 -2.85 -1.44
N ARG A 30 11.64 -1.81 -2.27
CA ARG A 30 12.74 -1.78 -3.27
C ARG A 30 14.12 -1.86 -2.62
N ALA A 31 14.29 -1.37 -1.39
CA ALA A 31 15.56 -1.44 -0.68
C ALA A 31 15.87 -2.88 -0.22
N ALA A 32 14.84 -3.71 -0.05
CA ALA A 32 14.97 -5.16 0.18
C ALA A 32 15.05 -5.98 -1.12
N GLY A 33 15.25 -5.35 -2.28
CA GLY A 33 15.37 -6.03 -3.57
C GLY A 33 14.05 -6.41 -4.24
N GLN A 34 12.91 -5.92 -3.73
CA GLN A 34 11.60 -6.20 -4.34
C GLN A 34 11.35 -5.27 -5.54
N SER A 35 11.23 -5.84 -6.73
CA SER A 35 10.81 -5.10 -7.93
C SER A 35 9.29 -5.17 -8.06
N CYS A 36 8.61 -4.03 -7.94
CA CYS A 36 7.20 -3.92 -8.32
C CYS A 36 7.08 -3.84 -9.86
N PRO A 37 6.25 -4.69 -10.49
CA PRO A 37 5.82 -4.50 -11.87
C PRO A 37 5.30 -3.09 -12.13
N ALA A 38 5.52 -2.58 -13.35
CA ALA A 38 4.98 -1.30 -13.75
C ALA A 38 3.46 -1.42 -13.98
N PHE A 39 2.66 -0.70 -13.19
CA PHE A 39 1.22 -0.61 -13.44
C PHE A 39 0.96 0.27 -14.68
N PRO A 40 0.24 -0.24 -15.71
CA PRO A 40 -0.09 0.52 -16.91
C PRO A 40 -1.19 1.56 -16.63
N GLY A 41 -1.11 2.74 -17.24
CA GLY A 41 -2.18 3.75 -17.20
C GLY A 41 -1.80 5.11 -16.58
N LEU A 42 -2.81 5.96 -16.41
CA LEU A 42 -2.68 7.38 -16.03
C LEU A 42 -2.86 7.64 -14.52
N ALA A 43 -3.01 6.59 -13.71
CA ALA A 43 -3.26 6.69 -12.28
C ALA A 43 -2.19 7.54 -11.55
N ALA A 44 -2.62 8.29 -10.53
CA ALA A 44 -1.71 8.89 -9.57
C ALA A 44 -0.98 7.77 -8.80
N ARG A 45 0.35 7.79 -8.83
CA ARG A 45 1.18 6.71 -8.26
C ARG A 45 2.00 7.21 -7.08
N ALA A 46 1.98 6.45 -5.99
CA ALA A 46 2.89 6.65 -4.87
C ALA A 46 3.47 5.31 -4.37
N HIS A 47 4.61 5.43 -3.71
CA HIS A 47 5.33 4.28 -3.17
C HIS A 47 5.39 4.39 -1.64
N TRP A 48 4.80 3.41 -0.96
CA TRP A 48 4.70 3.33 0.48
C TRP A 48 5.45 2.07 0.95
N PRO A 49 6.79 2.12 1.00
CA PRO A 49 7.59 0.93 1.28
C PRO A 49 7.26 0.38 2.67
N LEU A 50 6.89 -0.90 2.71
CA LEU A 50 6.65 -1.65 3.94
C LEU A 50 7.53 -2.89 3.94
N PRO A 51 8.14 -3.23 5.08
CA PRO A 51 8.85 -4.48 5.16
C PRO A 51 7.84 -5.62 5.09
N ASP A 52 8.16 -6.62 4.27
CA ASP A 52 7.26 -7.74 4.02
C ASP A 52 7.32 -8.74 5.20
N PRO A 53 6.19 -8.96 5.91
CA PRO A 53 6.14 -9.83 7.07
C PRO A 53 6.41 -11.30 6.75
N ALA A 54 6.34 -11.71 5.48
CA ALA A 54 6.69 -13.07 5.07
C ALA A 54 8.19 -13.38 5.31
N PHE A 55 9.07 -12.37 5.25
CA PHE A 55 10.51 -12.53 5.49
C PHE A 55 10.91 -12.43 6.97
N ALA A 56 9.97 -12.16 7.88
CA ALA A 56 10.25 -12.08 9.30
C ALA A 56 10.84 -13.40 9.85
N GLN A 57 11.95 -13.28 10.57
CA GLN A 57 12.65 -14.39 11.21
C GLN A 57 12.31 -14.48 12.70
N GLY A 58 12.56 -15.62 13.32
CA GLY A 58 12.34 -15.85 14.75
C GLY A 58 11.16 -16.78 15.05
N THR A 59 10.69 -16.77 16.30
CA THR A 59 9.56 -17.58 16.75
C THR A 59 8.25 -17.16 16.10
N GLU A 60 7.23 -18.00 16.19
CA GLU A 60 5.90 -17.68 15.66
C GLU A 60 5.33 -16.40 16.28
N GLU A 61 5.53 -16.20 17.58
CA GLU A 61 5.10 -14.99 18.29
C GLU A 61 5.84 -13.74 17.79
N GLN A 62 7.14 -13.86 17.52
CA GLN A 62 7.94 -12.75 16.99
C GLN A 62 7.48 -12.38 15.57
N ARG A 63 7.22 -13.37 14.72
CA ARG A 63 6.71 -13.18 13.36
C ARG A 63 5.31 -12.56 13.36
N LEU A 64 4.43 -13.02 14.26
CA LEU A 64 3.08 -12.47 14.42
C LEU A 64 3.10 -11.03 14.95
N ALA A 65 3.96 -10.73 15.92
CA ALA A 65 4.16 -9.38 16.44
C ALA A 65 4.63 -8.42 15.33
N PHE A 66 5.59 -8.87 14.51
CA PHE A 66 6.07 -8.12 13.36
C PHE A 66 4.97 -7.85 12.33
N ALA A 67 4.22 -8.89 11.94
CA ALA A 67 3.09 -8.74 11.02
C ALA A 67 2.03 -7.77 11.56
N THR A 68 1.74 -7.82 12.86
CA THR A 68 0.81 -6.91 13.53
C THR A 68 1.32 -5.45 13.50
N GLN A 69 2.62 -5.24 13.71
CA GLN A 69 3.24 -3.92 13.62
C GLN A 69 3.14 -3.34 12.20
N VAL A 70 3.46 -4.14 11.17
CA VAL A 70 3.37 -3.74 9.76
C VAL A 70 1.94 -3.37 9.39
N ALA A 71 0.96 -4.19 9.81
CA ALA A 71 -0.45 -3.92 9.55
C ALA A 71 -0.95 -2.67 10.28
N GLY A 72 -0.49 -2.41 11.51
CA GLY A 72 -0.77 -1.18 12.24
C GLY A 72 -0.25 0.07 11.53
N ARG A 73 0.95 0.00 10.95
CA ARG A 73 1.54 1.08 10.15
C ARG A 73 0.71 1.37 8.90
N LEU A 74 0.34 0.32 8.15
CA LEU A 74 -0.49 0.46 6.95
C LEU A 74 -1.87 1.04 7.28
N ARG A 75 -2.48 0.62 8.40
CA ARG A 75 -3.74 1.20 8.89
C ARG A 75 -3.64 2.71 9.09
N GLY A 76 -2.62 3.16 9.82
CA GLY A 76 -2.44 4.60 10.08
C GLY A 76 -2.28 5.41 8.79
N TRP A 77 -1.63 4.85 7.77
CA TRP A 77 -1.51 5.48 6.46
C TRP A 77 -2.84 5.53 5.69
N ILE A 78 -3.60 4.43 5.69
CA ILE A 78 -4.93 4.40 5.08
C ILE A 78 -5.85 5.42 5.77
N GLU A 79 -5.83 5.52 7.09
CA GLU A 79 -6.61 6.52 7.83
C GLU A 79 -6.24 7.96 7.42
N LYS A 80 -4.94 8.26 7.24
CA LYS A 80 -4.50 9.57 6.72
C LYS A 80 -4.98 9.81 5.28
N LEU A 81 -4.86 8.81 4.41
CA LEU A 81 -5.34 8.88 3.03
C LEU A 81 -6.83 9.21 2.95
N THR A 82 -7.66 8.55 3.77
CA THR A 82 -9.13 8.78 3.79
C THR A 82 -9.53 10.20 4.21
N ARG A 83 -8.61 10.98 4.79
CA ARG A 83 -8.83 12.38 5.20
C ARG A 83 -8.37 13.40 4.15
N LEU A 84 -7.74 12.95 3.06
CA LEU A 84 -7.29 13.86 2.01
C LEU A 84 -8.49 14.35 1.17
N PRO A 85 -8.52 15.64 0.80
CA PRO A 85 -9.56 16.19 -0.06
C PRO A 85 -9.27 15.87 -1.54
N ILE A 86 -9.28 14.58 -1.90
CA ILE A 86 -8.83 14.07 -3.21
C ILE A 86 -9.54 14.78 -4.38
N ASP A 87 -10.82 15.13 -4.20
CA ASP A 87 -11.66 15.85 -5.17
C ASP A 87 -11.18 17.28 -5.49
N LYS A 88 -10.35 17.87 -4.62
CA LYS A 88 -9.88 19.26 -4.74
C LYS A 88 -8.43 19.37 -5.20
N LEU A 89 -7.75 18.24 -5.36
CA LEU A 89 -6.32 18.21 -5.69
C LEU A 89 -6.11 18.06 -7.19
N SER A 90 -5.20 18.83 -7.76
CA SER A 90 -4.68 18.54 -9.10
C SER A 90 -3.92 17.22 -9.09
N PRO A 91 -3.71 16.55 -10.24
CA PRO A 91 -2.96 15.30 -10.30
C PRO A 91 -1.56 15.38 -9.65
N GLN A 92 -0.90 16.53 -9.78
CA GLN A 92 0.43 16.78 -9.19
C GLN A 92 0.34 16.93 -7.67
N GLN A 93 -0.67 17.66 -7.17
CA GLN A 93 -0.90 17.82 -5.73
C GLN A 93 -1.31 16.50 -5.08
N LEU A 94 -2.19 15.74 -5.72
CA LEU A 94 -2.60 14.42 -5.26
C LEU A 94 -1.39 13.51 -5.10
N ARG A 95 -0.52 13.43 -6.13
CA ARG A 95 0.71 12.64 -6.03
C ARG A 95 1.59 13.09 -4.86
N ALA A 96 1.78 14.39 -4.68
CA ALA A 96 2.62 14.93 -3.59
C ALA A 96 2.04 14.57 -2.20
N GLU A 97 0.73 14.68 -2.01
CA GLU A 97 0.07 14.29 -0.77
C GLU A 97 0.18 12.78 -0.52
N LEU A 98 -0.05 11.95 -1.54
CA LEU A 98 0.13 10.50 -1.45
C LEU A 98 1.56 10.13 -1.05
N GLU A 99 2.59 10.79 -1.59
CA GLU A 99 4.00 10.56 -1.20
C GLU A 99 4.34 11.05 0.22
N ARG A 100 3.51 11.91 0.83
CA ARG A 100 3.70 12.45 2.18
C ARG A 100 3.09 11.58 3.28
N VAL A 101 2.03 10.84 2.97
CA VAL A 101 1.34 9.94 3.91
C VAL A 101 2.30 9.05 4.72
N PRO A 102 3.25 8.31 4.10
CA PRO A 102 4.13 7.41 4.85
C PRO A 102 5.26 8.11 5.62
N LYS A 103 5.49 9.42 5.36
CA LYS A 103 6.57 10.24 5.93
C LYS A 103 6.14 11.05 7.16
N THR A 104 4.85 11.10 7.44
CA THR A 104 4.27 11.73 8.64
C THR A 104 3.97 10.68 9.69
#